data_AF-A0AAW4WBR7-F1
#
_entry.id   AF-A0AAW4WBR7-F1
#
_cell.length_a   1.000
_cell.length_b   1.000
_cell.length_c   1.000
_cell.angle_alpha   90.00
_cell.angle_beta   90.00
_cell.angle_gamma   90.00
#
_symmetry.space_group_name_H-M   'P 1'
#
loop_
_entity.id
_entity.type
_entity.pdbx_description
1 polymer ?
#
loop_
_entity_poly.entity_id
_entity_poly.type
_entity_poly.pdbx_seq_one_letter_code
_entity_poly.pdbx_strand_id
1 'polypeptide(L)' 'MIGTIESPSKIKNGTLLKLGSNKYALTIKVDKHLNWFQKRMYKICFRIIATDYTEE' A
#
# COMPACT_ATOMS: atom_id res chain seq x y z
N MET A 1 11.11 -2.66 32.49
CA MET A 1 11.25 -1.97 31.19
C MET A 1 10.00 -2.28 30.38
N ILE A 2 9.11 -1.30 30.24
CA ILE A 2 7.98 -1.41 29.31
C ILE A 2 8.60 -1.32 27.93
N GLY A 3 8.57 -2.42 27.17
CA GLY A 3 9.19 -2.51 25.85
C GLY A 3 8.67 -1.39 24.97
N THR A 4 9.58 -0.54 24.50
CA THR A 4 9.29 0.51 23.54
C THR A 4 8.67 -0.15 22.31
N ILE A 5 7.36 0.03 22.12
CA ILE A 5 6.69 -0.41 20.89
C ILE A 5 7.17 0.56 19.83
N GLU A 6 8.16 0.15 19.05
CA GLU A 6 8.60 0.91 17.89
C GLU A 6 7.40 1.06 16.96
N SER A 7 6.87 2.28 16.89
CA SER A 7 5.85 2.64 15.90
C SER A 7 6.39 2.24 14.53
N PRO A 8 5.61 1.49 13.72
CA PRO A 8 6.10 0.98 12.45
C PRO A 8 6.68 2.14 11.65
N SER A 9 7.93 1.95 11.19
CA SER A 9 8.66 2.94 10.40
C SER A 9 7.71 3.50 9.35
N LYS A 10 7.54 4.83 9.35
CA LYS A 10 6.72 5.51 8.34
C LYS A 10 7.23 5.04 6.98
N ILE A 11 6.31 4.50 6.17
CA ILE A 11 6.62 3.92 4.86
C ILE A 11 7.07 5.07 3.97
N LYS A 12 8.39 5.24 3.85
CA LYS A 12 9.01 6.34 3.11
C LYS A 12 8.83 6.18 1.60
N ASN A 13 8.88 4.94 1.10
CA ASN A 13 8.72 4.69 -0.34
C ASN A 13 8.19 3.29 -0.62
N GLY A 14 6.95 3.20 -1.09
CA GLY A 14 6.24 1.94 -1.21
C GLY A 14 5.10 1.98 -2.21
N THR A 15 4.19 1.02 -2.08
CA THR A 15 3.00 0.93 -2.91
C THR A 15 1.76 1.05 -2.05
N LEU A 16 0.84 1.92 -2.47
CA LEU A 16 -0.48 2.07 -1.89
C LEU A 16 -1.47 1.20 -2.68
N LEU A 17 -2.10 0.27 -1.99
CA LEU A 17 -3.14 -0.60 -2.52
C LEU A 17 -4.49 -0.08 -2.04
N LYS A 18 -5.37 0.26 -2.98
CA LYS A 18 -6.73 0.71 -2.71
C LYS A 18 -7.73 -0.32 -3.22
N LEU A 19 -8.57 -0.80 -2.31
CA LEU A 19 -9.65 -1.76 -2.54
C LEU A 19 -10.99 -1.10 -2.24
N GLY A 20 -11.97 -1.27 -3.13
CA GLY A 20 -13.35 -0.85 -2.89
C GLY A 20 -13.79 0.41 -3.64
N SER A 21 -15.02 0.85 -3.35
CA SER A 21 -15.70 1.97 -4.00
C SER A 21 -16.08 3.02 -2.97
N ASN A 22 -16.35 4.26 -3.39
CA ASN A 22 -16.46 5.50 -2.59
C ASN A 22 -17.03 5.43 -1.15
N LYS A 23 -17.95 4.50 -0.83
CA LYS A 23 -18.49 4.32 0.54
C LYS A 23 -17.61 3.47 1.46
N TYR A 24 -16.90 2.48 0.93
CA TYR A 24 -16.04 1.57 1.68
C TYR A 24 -14.76 1.32 0.89
N ALA A 25 -13.71 2.06 1.24
CA ALA A 25 -12.39 1.92 0.65
C ALA A 25 -11.39 1.48 1.71
N LEU A 26 -10.69 0.38 1.45
CA LEU A 26 -9.56 -0.07 2.23
C LEU A 26 -8.27 0.41 1.53
N THR A 27 -7.46 1.16 2.26
CA THR A 27 -6.16 1.64 1.77
C THR A 27 -5.06 0.96 2.58
N ILE A 28 -4.21 0.20 1.90
CA ILE A 28 -3.08 -0.51 2.50
C ILE A 28 -1.80 0.11 1.96
N LYS A 29 -0.94 0.61 2.85
CA LYS A 29 0.42 1.04 2.50
C LYS A 29 1.35 -0.16 2.67
N VAL A 30 2.13 -0.46 1.64
CA VAL A 30 3.10 -1.56 1.64
C VAL A 30 4.48 -0.98 1.37
N ASP A 31 5.44 -1.24 2.24
CA ASP A 31 6.85 -0.80 2.10
C ASP A 31 7.62 -1.64 1.06
N LYS A 32 7.01 -1.78 -0.13
CA LYS A 32 7.55 -2.52 -1.25
C LYS A 32 7.20 -1.80 -2.54
N HIS A 33 8.19 -1.61 -3.39
CA HIS A 33 7.96 -1.15 -4.75
C HIS A 33 7.40 -2.30 -5.60
N LEU A 34 6.17 -2.15 -6.07
CA LEU A 34 5.60 -3.06 -7.07
C LEU A 34 6.00 -2.60 -8.47
N ASN A 35 6.49 -3.54 -9.28
CA ASN A 35 6.78 -3.25 -10.68
C ASN A 35 5.46 -3.02 -11.46
N TRP A 36 5.53 -2.37 -12.62
CA TRP A 36 4.35 -2.00 -13.42
C TRP A 36 3.46 -3.22 -13.75
N PHE A 37 4.08 -4.37 -14.04
CA PHE A 37 3.37 -5.62 -14.33
C PHE A 37 2.60 -6.13 -13.09
N GLN A 38 3.22 -6.06 -11.91
CA GLN A 38 2.58 -6.47 -10.66
C GLN A 38 1.38 -5.56 -10.34
N LYS A 39 1.51 -4.25 -10.52
CA LYS A 39 0.39 -3.30 -10.37
C LYS A 39 -0.76 -3.62 -11.33
N ARG A 40 -0.43 -3.96 -12.58
CA ARG A 40 -1.41 -4.36 -13.59
C ARG A 40 -2.12 -5.66 -13.21
N MET A 41 -1.39 -6.64 -12.66
CA MET A 41 -1.96 -7.89 -12.13
C MET A 41 -2.93 -7.64 -10.98
N TYR A 42 -2.58 -6.78 -10.02
CA TYR A 42 -3.48 -6.41 -8.91
C TYR A 42 -4.79 -5.80 -9.40
N LYS A 43 -4.74 -4.97 -10.44
CA LYS A 43 -5.92 -4.37 -11.05
C LYS A 43 -6.79 -5.38 -11.79
N ILE A 44 -6.18 -6.29 -12.56
CA ILE A 44 -6.91 -7.26 -13.39
C ILE A 44 -7.49 -8.39 -12.54
N CYS A 45 -6.68 -9.00 -11.66
CA CYS A 45 -7.08 -10.19 -10.93
C CYS A 45 -7.96 -9.87 -9.71
N PHE A 46 -7.73 -8.73 -9.05
CA PHE A 46 -8.34 -8.44 -7.76
C PHE A 46 -9.08 -7.10 -7.72
N ARG A 47 -9.11 -6.37 -8.85
CA ARG A 47 -9.72 -5.02 -8.93
C ARG A 47 -9.12 -4.03 -7.93
N ILE A 48 -7.87 -4.26 -7.53
CA ILE A 48 -7.10 -3.46 -6.57
C ILE A 48 -6.32 -2.42 -7.35
N ILE A 49 -6.41 -1.16 -6.94
CA ILE A 49 -5.61 -0.09 -7.53
C ILE A 49 -4.30 -0.01 -6.73
N ALA A 50 -3.18 -0.32 -7.39
CA ALA A 50 -1.85 -0.18 -6.82
C ALA A 50 -1.16 1.07 -7.38
N THR A 51 -0.88 2.06 -6.53
CA THR A 51 -0.19 3.32 -6.89
C THR A 51 1.12 3.44 -6.14
N ASP A 52 2.14 4.02 -6.76
CA ASP A 52 3.36 4.39 -6.04
C ASP A 52 3.02 5.39 -4.94
N TYR A 53 3.59 5.15 -3.76
CA TYR A 53 3.45 6.01 -2.60
C TYR A 53 4.85 6.41 -2.15
N THR A 54 5.23 7.63 -2.48
CA THR A 54 6.44 8.26 -1.98
C THR A 54 6.01 9.28 -0.94
N GLU A 55 6.45 9.08 0.31
CA GLU A 55 6.39 10.11 1.34
C GLU A 55 7.58 11.04 1.07
N GLU A 56 7.31 12.22 0.51
CA GLU A 56 8.27 13.35 0.53
C GLU A 56 8.52 13.80 1.98
#